data_AF-A0A6G1RGS9-F1
#
_entry.id   AF-A0A6G1RGS9-F1
#
_cell.length_a   1.000
_cell.length_b   1.000
_cell.length_c   1.000
_cell.angle_alpha   90.00
_cell.angle_beta   90.00
_cell.angle_gamma   90.00
#
_symmetry.space_group_name_H-M   'P 1'
#
loop_
_entity.id
_entity.type
_entity.pdbx_description
1 polymer ?
#
loop_
_entity_poly.entity_id
_entity_poly.type
_entity_poly.pdbx_seq_one_letter_code
_entity_poly.pdbx_strand_id
1 'polypeptide(L)'
;KHMASAMDKFQYTLPYKSFFGGVSALTPEHYMKMNGFPNTYWGSGGENDDIATRIQLAGMKIVRTSPHLGRYRVMDYSKEEEMQEPWRRPIPHHDTRKTWKDDGMNSLEFKLLSRTKHPLYTNITVDIGYVPPFS
;
A
#
# COMPACT_ATOMS: atom_id res chain seq x y z
N LYS A 1 7.31 9.20 -2.39
CA LYS A 1 8.46 9.00 -1.48
C LYS A 1 8.15 7.83 -0.55
N HIS A 2 9.06 6.87 -0.41
CA HIS A 2 8.95 5.76 0.53
C HIS A 2 9.68 6.16 1.83
N MET A 3 8.92 6.27 2.93
CA MET A 3 9.43 6.76 4.21
C MET A 3 9.95 5.62 5.08
N ALA A 4 9.21 4.49 5.12
CA ALA A 4 9.58 3.28 5.85
C ALA A 4 10.59 2.41 5.09
N SER A 5 11.75 2.99 4.78
CA SER A 5 12.81 2.33 4.00
C SER A 5 13.58 1.27 4.79
N ALA A 6 13.52 1.30 6.12
CA ALA A 6 14.20 0.37 7.01
C ALA A 6 13.28 -0.01 8.17
N MET A 7 12.70 -1.21 8.16
CA MET A 7 11.79 -1.67 9.21
C MET A 7 12.46 -2.74 10.08
N ASP A 8 12.21 -2.74 11.38
CA ASP A 8 12.75 -3.72 12.34
C ASP A 8 12.42 -5.17 11.97
N LYS A 9 11.20 -5.45 11.51
CA LYS A 9 10.79 -6.77 11.00
C LYS A 9 11.62 -7.30 9.83
N PHE A 10 12.32 -6.40 9.13
CA PHE A 10 13.24 -6.72 8.03
C PHE A 10 14.69 -6.41 8.44
N GLN A 11 15.01 -6.45 9.74
CA GLN A 11 16.35 -6.15 10.25
C GLN A 11 16.90 -4.81 9.72
N TYR A 12 16.02 -3.81 9.60
CA TYR A 12 16.31 -2.49 9.03
C TYR A 12 16.88 -2.50 7.60
N THR A 13 16.62 -3.56 6.84
CA THR A 13 17.03 -3.73 5.45
C THR A 13 15.80 -3.80 4.54
N LEU A 14 15.92 -3.27 3.32
CA LEU A 14 14.83 -3.30 2.35
C LEU A 14 14.67 -4.74 1.81
N PRO A 15 13.48 -5.34 1.82
CA PRO A 15 13.32 -6.74 1.44
C PRO A 15 13.55 -6.99 -0.06
N TYR A 16 13.14 -6.06 -0.91
CA TYR A 16 13.45 -6.06 -2.35
C TYR A 16 13.32 -4.66 -2.94
N LYS A 17 13.97 -4.41 -4.09
CA LYS A 17 14.14 -3.06 -4.68
C LYS A 17 12.83 -2.32 -4.98
N SER A 18 11.77 -3.03 -5.35
CA SER A 18 10.45 -2.44 -5.64
C SER A 18 9.55 -2.30 -4.40
N PHE A 19 9.97 -2.76 -3.22
CA PHE A 19 9.15 -2.71 -2.01
C PHE A 19 8.70 -1.28 -1.70
N PHE A 20 7.39 -1.11 -1.52
CA PHE A 20 6.75 0.19 -1.28
C PHE A 20 5.71 0.17 -0.14
N GLY A 21 5.71 -0.90 0.67
CA GLY A 21 4.83 -1.04 1.83
C GLY A 21 5.29 -0.23 3.06
N GLY A 22 4.47 -0.25 4.10
CA GLY A 22 4.68 0.50 5.34
C GLY A 22 4.19 1.94 5.22
N VAL A 23 5.10 2.92 5.25
CA VAL A 23 4.76 4.34 5.20
C VAL A 23 5.32 4.98 3.95
N SER A 24 4.43 5.63 3.18
CA SER A 24 4.73 6.30 1.92
C SER A 24 4.01 7.64 1.83
N ALA A 25 4.55 8.57 1.05
CA ALA A 25 3.99 9.90 0.83
C ALA A 25 3.91 10.21 -0.67
N LEU A 26 2.74 10.70 -1.11
CA LEU A 26 2.45 11.13 -2.47
C LEU A 26 1.82 12.52 -2.42
N THR A 27 2.07 13.35 -3.44
CA THR A 27 1.29 14.57 -3.63
C THR A 27 -0.06 14.18 -4.26
N PRO A 28 -1.09 15.04 -4.17
CA PRO A 28 -2.35 14.79 -4.88
C PRO A 28 -2.15 14.56 -6.38
N GLU A 29 -1.25 15.32 -7.01
CA GLU A 29 -0.90 15.14 -8.42
C GLU A 29 -0.29 13.77 -8.71
N HIS A 30 0.70 13.34 -7.91
CA HIS A 30 1.29 12.01 -8.08
C HIS A 30 0.25 10.90 -7.91
N TYR A 31 -0.63 11.03 -6.91
CA TYR A 31 -1.69 10.06 -6.63
C TYR A 31 -2.67 9.96 -7.81
N MET A 32 -3.13 11.09 -8.35
CA MET A 32 -4.04 11.10 -9.50
C MET A 32 -3.37 10.62 -10.79
N LYS A 33 -2.09 10.92 -11.01
CA LYS A 33 -1.35 10.49 -12.21
C LYS A 33 -1.25 8.97 -12.34
N MET A 34 -1.30 8.25 -11.22
CA MET A 34 -1.28 6.78 -11.17
C MET A 34 -2.67 6.16 -11.00
N ASN A 35 -3.75 6.94 -11.20
CA ASN A 35 -5.13 6.52 -10.95
C ASN A 35 -5.36 5.99 -9.52
N GLY A 36 -4.72 6.59 -8.52
CA GLY A 36 -4.83 6.15 -7.13
C GLY A 36 -4.34 4.72 -6.89
N PHE A 37 -4.84 4.10 -5.81
CA PHE A 37 -4.51 2.73 -5.42
C PHE A 37 -5.54 1.73 -5.97
N PRO A 38 -5.18 0.44 -6.15
CA PRO A 38 -6.14 -0.57 -6.59
C PRO A 38 -7.23 -0.80 -5.53
N ASN A 39 -8.48 -1.00 -5.97
CA ASN A 39 -9.62 -1.31 -5.10
C ASN A 39 -9.89 -2.83 -5.03
N THR A 40 -9.16 -3.63 -5.80
CA THR A 40 -9.47 -5.06 -6.00
C THR A 40 -8.70 -6.04 -5.11
N TYR A 41 -7.84 -5.54 -4.22
CA TYR A 41 -7.07 -6.37 -3.29
C TYR A 41 -7.85 -6.57 -1.97
N TRP A 42 -8.42 -7.76 -1.78
CA TRP A 42 -9.21 -8.15 -0.60
C TRP A 42 -8.50 -9.22 0.22
N GLY A 43 -7.48 -8.83 1.00
CA GLY A 43 -6.72 -9.74 1.85
C GLY A 43 -5.64 -10.56 1.13
N SER A 44 -5.64 -10.58 -0.20
CA SER A 44 -4.49 -11.03 -0.99
C SER A 44 -3.38 -9.97 -0.92
N GLY A 45 -2.18 -10.37 -0.48
CA GLY A 45 -1.03 -9.47 -0.47
C GLY A 45 -0.61 -9.08 -1.89
N GLY A 46 0.13 -7.98 -2.03
CA GLY A 46 0.72 -7.57 -3.32
C GLY A 46 0.15 -6.26 -3.87
N GLU A 47 -0.80 -5.65 -3.16
CA GLU A 47 -1.29 -4.29 -3.40
C GLU A 47 -0.14 -3.27 -3.42
N ASN A 48 0.85 -3.44 -2.54
CA ASN A 48 2.03 -2.57 -2.51
C ASN A 48 2.92 -2.73 -3.75
N ASP A 49 2.99 -3.94 -4.32
CA ASP A 49 3.71 -4.22 -5.55
C ASP A 49 2.98 -3.66 -6.78
N ASP A 50 1.65 -3.71 -6.78
CA ASP A 50 0.80 -3.06 -7.78
C ASP A 50 1.03 -1.55 -7.76
N ILE A 51 0.95 -0.92 -6.58
CA ILE A 51 1.24 0.51 -6.41
C ILE A 51 2.65 0.86 -6.92
N ALA A 52 3.67 0.07 -6.57
CA ALA A 52 5.03 0.27 -7.05
C ALA A 52 5.15 0.17 -8.58
N THR A 53 4.33 -0.69 -9.21
CA THR A 53 4.24 -0.85 -10.66
C THR A 53 3.51 0.33 -11.29
N ARG A 54 2.39 0.81 -10.72
CA ARG A 54 1.67 2.01 -11.18
C ARG A 54 2.55 3.25 -11.18
N ILE A 55 3.38 3.44 -10.14
CA ILE A 55 4.35 4.53 -10.08
C ILE A 55 5.28 4.50 -11.30
N GLN A 56 5.79 3.32 -11.67
CA GLN A 56 6.65 3.17 -12.85
C GLN A 56 5.90 3.39 -14.16
N LEU A 57 4.69 2.86 -14.29
CA LEU A 57 3.84 3.03 -15.48
C LEU A 57 3.42 4.48 -15.70
N ALA A 58 3.23 5.25 -14.62
CA ALA A 58 2.98 6.69 -14.65
C ALA A 58 4.25 7.53 -14.93
N GLY A 59 5.39 6.88 -15.22
CA GLY A 59 6.67 7.53 -15.50
C GLY A 59 7.34 8.17 -14.28
N MET A 60 6.95 7.76 -13.07
CA MET A 60 7.50 8.25 -11.81
C MET A 60 8.53 7.29 -11.22
N LYS A 61 9.29 7.74 -10.21
CA LYS A 61 10.29 6.94 -9.51
C LYS A 61 10.05 6.94 -8.00
N ILE A 62 10.32 5.81 -7.37
CA ILE A 62 10.31 5.70 -5.91
C ILE A 62 11.60 6.33 -5.36
N VAL A 63 11.46 7.48 -4.70
CA VAL A 63 12.52 8.08 -3.89
C VAL A 63 12.38 7.60 -2.45
N ARG A 64 13.48 7.15 -1.84
CA ARG A 64 13.48 6.61 -0.47
C ARG A 64 14.16 7.56 0.50
N THR A 65 13.63 7.60 1.72
CA THR A 65 14.38 8.15 2.86
C THR A 65 15.64 7.31 3.06
N SER A 66 16.73 7.93 3.52
CA SER A 66 17.96 7.19 3.79
C SER A 66 17.73 6.18 4.95
N PRO A 67 18.27 4.95 4.89
CA PRO A 67 17.99 3.91 5.89
C PRO A 67 18.25 4.31 7.35
N HIS A 68 19.18 5.23 7.61
CA HIS A 68 19.45 5.74 8.96
C HIS A 68 18.35 6.66 9.51
N LEU A 69 17.61 7.36 8.64
CA LEU A 69 16.48 8.24 9.02
C LEU A 69 15.12 7.56 8.83
N GLY A 70 15.03 6.57 7.94
CA GLY A 70 13.80 5.85 7.62
C GLY A 70 13.60 4.59 8.45
N ARG A 71 14.05 4.59 9.72
CA ARG A 71 13.89 3.47 10.65
C ARG A 71 12.49 3.47 11.26
N TYR A 72 11.76 2.38 11.10
CA TYR A 72 10.42 2.19 11.65
C TYR A 72 10.37 0.91 12.50
N ARG A 73 9.59 0.97 13.58
CA ARG A 73 9.25 -0.16 14.45
C ARG A 73 7.81 -0.55 14.19
N VAL A 74 7.56 -1.83 13.93
CA VAL A 74 6.20 -2.36 13.85
C VAL A 74 5.68 -2.61 15.26
N MET A 75 4.47 -2.14 15.56
CA MET A 75 3.80 -2.39 16.84
C MET A 75 3.03 -3.72 16.75
N ASP A 76 2.95 -4.45 17.87
CA ASP A 76 2.12 -5.65 18.04
C ASP A 76 2.36 -6.79 17.02
N TYR A 77 3.63 -7.15 16.82
CA TYR A 77 4.02 -8.31 16.00
C TYR A 77 3.66 -9.62 16.72
N SER A 78 2.79 -10.44 16.14
CA SER A 78 2.45 -11.78 16.68
C SER A 78 3.51 -12.82 16.30
N LYS A 79 3.61 -13.90 17.08
CA LYS A 79 4.50 -15.04 16.75
C LYS A 79 4.10 -15.76 15.45
N GLU A 80 2.84 -15.69 15.04
CA GLU A 80 2.40 -16.27 13.77
C GLU A 80 2.89 -15.44 12.57
N GLU A 81 3.00 -14.12 12.72
CA GLU A 81 3.56 -13.22 11.70
C GLU A 81 5.08 -13.40 11.54
N GLU A 82 5.75 -13.94 12.55
CA GLU A 82 7.17 -14.31 12.52
C GLU A 82 7.42 -15.59 11.69
N MET A 83 6.43 -16.48 11.60
CA MET A 83 6.50 -17.70 10.76
C MET A 83 6.35 -17.42 9.26
N GLN A 84 5.76 -16.28 8.90
CA GLN A 84 5.76 -15.81 7.52
C GLN A 84 7.15 -15.26 7.19
N GLU A 85 7.83 -15.83 6.18
CA GLU A 85 9.14 -15.32 5.77
C GLU A 85 9.02 -13.84 5.35
N PRO A 86 9.52 -12.90 6.14
CA PRO A 86 9.21 -11.48 5.96
C PRO A 86 9.81 -10.92 4.65
N TRP A 87 10.78 -11.65 4.09
CA TRP A 87 11.46 -11.34 2.84
C TRP A 87 10.72 -11.81 1.59
N ARG A 88 9.71 -12.67 1.71
CA ARG A 88 9.02 -13.23 0.55
C ARG A 88 8.14 -12.18 -0.12
N ARG A 89 8.35 -12.02 -1.42
CA ARG A 89 7.46 -11.24 -2.27
C ARG A 89 6.19 -12.05 -2.54
N PRO A 90 4.99 -11.47 -2.35
CA PRO A 90 3.73 -12.13 -2.71
C PRO A 90 3.69 -12.54 -4.19
N ILE A 91 2.96 -13.61 -4.49
CA ILE A 91 2.71 -14.02 -5.88
C ILE A 91 1.77 -12.98 -6.51
N PRO A 92 2.10 -12.41 -7.69
CA PRO A 92 1.20 -11.49 -8.36
C PRO A 92 -0.08 -12.19 -8.82
N HIS A 93 -1.22 -11.82 -8.25
CA HIS A 93 -2.53 -12.31 -8.67
C HIS A 93 -3.21 -11.38 -9.70
N HIS A 94 -2.74 -10.13 -9.81
CA HIS A 94 -3.28 -9.14 -10.74
C HIS A 94 -2.23 -8.73 -11.79
N ASP A 95 -2.68 -8.48 -13.01
CA ASP A 95 -1.87 -7.91 -14.08
C ASP A 95 -2.01 -6.38 -14.08
N THR A 96 -1.24 -5.71 -13.22
CA THR A 96 -1.29 -4.25 -13.04
C THR A 96 -1.19 -3.49 -14.37
N ARG A 97 -0.41 -3.98 -15.34
CA ARG A 97 -0.25 -3.30 -16.63
C ARG A 97 -1.54 -3.22 -17.43
N LYS A 98 -2.43 -4.19 -17.24
CA LYS A 98 -3.76 -4.22 -17.86
C LYS A 98 -4.78 -3.47 -17.02
N THR A 99 -4.76 -3.63 -15.71
CA THR A 99 -5.88 -3.19 -14.85
C THR A 99 -5.77 -1.76 -14.32
N TRP A 100 -4.56 -1.18 -14.22
CA TRP A 100 -4.37 0.07 -13.46
C TRP A 100 -5.13 1.31 -13.98
N LYS A 101 -5.56 1.29 -15.24
CA LYS A 101 -6.36 2.37 -15.83
C LYS A 101 -7.86 2.24 -15.53
N ASP A 102 -8.31 1.04 -15.20
CA ASP A 102 -9.73 0.72 -15.01
C ASP A 102 -10.06 0.46 -13.53
N ASP A 103 -9.07 0.05 -12.73
CA ASP A 103 -9.16 -0.14 -11.29
C ASP A 103 -8.38 0.95 -10.55
N GLY A 104 -9.06 1.82 -9.82
CA GLY A 104 -8.42 2.78 -8.93
C GLY A 104 -9.32 3.94 -8.52
N MET A 105 -8.80 5.16 -8.51
CA MET A 105 -9.57 6.34 -8.09
C MET A 105 -10.84 6.55 -8.95
N ASN A 106 -10.78 6.18 -10.23
CA ASN A 106 -11.91 6.28 -11.15
C ASN A 106 -13.00 5.22 -10.95
N SER A 107 -12.72 4.13 -10.24
CA SER A 107 -13.66 3.05 -9.95
C SER A 107 -13.94 2.87 -8.46
N LEU A 108 -13.49 3.83 -7.63
CA LEU A 108 -13.66 3.77 -6.18
C LEU A 108 -15.14 3.93 -5.82
N GLU A 109 -15.71 2.87 -5.26
CA GLU A 109 -17.07 2.85 -4.71
C GLU A 109 -17.03 2.64 -3.21
N PHE A 110 -17.72 3.50 -2.47
CA PHE A 110 -17.94 3.35 -1.02
C PHE A 110 -19.17 4.15 -0.59
N LYS A 111 -19.74 3.77 0.55
CA LYS A 111 -20.79 4.51 1.24
C LYS A 111 -20.26 5.08 2.54
N LEU A 112 -20.36 6.40 2.72
CA LEU A 112 -20.06 7.04 3.99
C LEU A 112 -21.11 6.67 5.03
N LEU A 113 -20.69 6.05 6.13
CA LEU A 113 -21.57 5.69 7.24
C LEU A 113 -21.55 6.75 8.35
N SER A 114 -20.36 7.25 8.72
CA SER A 114 -20.22 8.29 9.73
C SER A 114 -18.92 9.08 9.58
N ARG A 115 -18.93 10.30 10.11
CA ARG A 115 -17.75 11.17 10.22
C ARG A 115 -17.73 11.85 11.58
N THR A 116 -16.76 11.49 12.41
CA THR A 116 -16.64 12.00 13.79
C THR A 116 -15.29 12.70 13.96
N LYS A 117 -15.34 13.99 14.31
CA LYS A 117 -14.14 14.78 14.61
C LYS A 117 -13.78 14.61 16.08
N HIS A 118 -12.59 14.08 16.36
CA HIS A 118 -11.99 14.02 17.69
C HIS A 118 -10.90 15.09 17.82
N PRO A 119 -10.39 15.36 19.04
CA PRO A 119 -9.33 16.34 19.25
C PRO A 119 -8.05 16.05 18.46
N LEU A 120 -7.69 14.77 18.27
CA LEU A 120 -6.41 14.35 17.67
C LEU A 120 -6.54 13.74 16.26
N TYR A 121 -7.75 13.38 15.83
CA TYR A 121 -7.98 12.77 14.52
C TYR A 121 -9.45 12.91 14.09
N THR A 122 -9.74 12.65 12.82
CA THR A 122 -11.12 12.49 12.33
C THR A 122 -11.33 11.03 11.98
N ASN A 123 -12.32 10.39 12.58
CA ASN A 123 -12.76 9.06 12.18
C ASN A 123 -13.75 9.19 11.01
N ILE A 124 -13.48 8.49 9.92
CA ILE A 124 -14.39 8.35 8.79
C ILE A 124 -14.68 6.87 8.66
N THR A 125 -15.91 6.46 8.98
CA THR A 125 -16.36 5.07 8.83
C THR A 125 -17.07 4.93 7.49
N VAL A 126 -16.61 3.97 6.67
CA VAL A 126 -17.12 3.71 5.33
C VAL A 126 -17.49 2.24 5.17
N ASP A 127 -18.51 1.99 4.37
CA ASP A 127 -18.81 0.68 3.80
C ASP A 127 -18.18 0.61 2.41
N ILE A 128 -17.28 -0.35 2.22
CA ILE A 128 -16.54 -0.56 0.96
C ILE A 128 -17.08 -1.74 0.16
N GLY A 129 -18.26 -2.27 0.52
CA GLY A 129 -18.88 -3.42 -0.12
C GLY A 129 -18.36 -4.76 0.38
N TYR A 130 -18.58 -5.80 -0.42
CA TYR A 130 -18.23 -7.18 -0.11
C TYR A 130 -17.07 -7.67 -0.98
N VAL A 131 -16.30 -8.60 -0.43
CA VAL A 131 -15.29 -9.36 -1.19
C VAL A 131 -15.96 -10.00 -2.41
N PRO A 132 -15.53 -9.70 -3.64
CA PRO A 132 -16.08 -10.34 -4.83
C PRO A 132 -15.88 -11.86 -4.74
N PRO A 133 -16.86 -12.68 -5.16
CA PRO A 133 -16.77 -14.14 -5.06
C PRO A 133 -15.61 -14.80 -5.85
N PHE A 134 -14.86 -14.02 -6.64
CA PHE A 134 -13.74 -14.47 -7.47
C PHE A 134 -12.44 -13.67 -7.26
N SER A 135 -12.30 -12.93 -6.15
CA SER A 135 -11.07 -12.20 -5.80
C SER A 135 -9.97 -13.12 -5.28
#